data_AF-A0A7D5S3V5-F1
#
_entry.id   AF-A0A7D5S3V5-F1
#
_cell.length_a   1.000
_cell.length_b   1.000
_cell.length_c   1.000
_cell.angle_alpha   90.00
_cell.angle_beta   90.00
_cell.angle_gamma   90.00
#
_symmetry.space_group_name_H-M   'P 1'
#
loop_
_entity.id
_entity.type
_entity.pdbx_description
1 polymer ?
#
loop_
_entity_poly.entity_id
_entity_poly.type
_entity_poly.pdbx_seq_one_letter_code
_entity_poly.pdbx_strand_id
1 'polypeptide(L)'
;MIRQGDVLLLSGGEVTLFLPDGSQLDAATAGRLIVEHMGPSAGADGLSIVLRAEGGSFTFRPSHTPSPAVGADITILTPAAQIDPAQSAFSFATASTTVCVSGCWKTRMRHRLSSKTSSASSNCAILV
;
A
#
# COMPACT_ATOMS: atom_id res chain seq x y z
N MET A 1 -10.81 14.36 -4.49
CA MET A 1 -9.89 13.70 -5.44
C MET A 1 -8.50 13.85 -4.87
N ILE A 2 -7.82 12.74 -4.59
CA ILE A 2 -6.48 12.72 -4.00
C ILE A 2 -5.45 13.11 -5.07
N ARG A 3 -4.41 13.86 -4.68
CA ARG A 3 -3.35 14.37 -5.56
C ARG A 3 -1.97 14.04 -5.00
N GLN A 4 -0.96 14.11 -5.88
CA GLN A 4 0.43 14.04 -5.44
C GLN A 4 0.73 15.14 -4.41
N GLY A 5 1.43 14.77 -3.34
CA GLY A 5 1.79 15.66 -2.24
C GLY A 5 0.73 15.78 -1.15
N ASP A 6 -0.45 15.19 -1.33
CA ASP A 6 -1.50 15.21 -0.30
C ASP A 6 -1.03 14.48 0.96
N VAL A 7 -1.29 15.12 2.11
CA VAL A 7 -1.10 14.54 3.45
C VAL A 7 -2.47 14.37 4.08
N LEU A 8 -2.88 13.13 4.29
CA LEU A 8 -4.16 12.76 4.86
C LEU A 8 -3.93 12.36 6.32
N LEU A 9 -4.48 13.16 7.23
CA LEU A 9 -4.53 12.86 8.66
C LEU A 9 -5.86 12.17 8.95
N LEU A 10 -5.79 10.90 9.35
CA LEU A 10 -6.94 10.06 9.62
C LEU A 10 -7.15 10.06 11.13
N SER A 11 -8.20 10.73 11.61
CA SER A 11 -8.48 10.92 13.04
C SER A 11 -9.15 9.72 13.73
N GLY A 12 -9.27 8.58 13.03
CA GLY A 12 -10.00 7.40 13.48
C GLY A 12 -11.41 7.31 12.87
N GLY A 13 -11.93 6.09 12.73
CA GLY A 13 -13.12 5.75 11.94
C GLY A 13 -12.76 5.12 10.59
N GLU A 14 -13.69 4.36 10.00
CA GLU A 14 -13.50 3.76 8.68
C GLU A 14 -13.48 4.85 7.60
N VAL A 15 -12.32 5.06 6.98
CA VAL A 15 -12.14 6.00 5.88
C VAL A 15 -11.70 5.24 4.64
N THR A 16 -12.52 5.26 3.58
CA THR A 16 -12.16 4.68 2.28
C THR A 16 -11.59 5.73 1.36
N LEU A 17 -10.37 5.48 0.87
CA LEU A 17 -9.68 6.31 -0.10
C LEU A 17 -9.71 5.64 -1.47
N PHE A 18 -10.14 6.39 -2.49
CA PHE A 18 -10.15 5.93 -3.88
C PHE A 18 -8.91 6.44 -4.60
N LEU A 19 -8.13 5.51 -5.13
CA LEU A 19 -6.95 5.78 -5.94
C LEU A 19 -7.36 6.02 -7.41
N PRO A 20 -6.54 6.75 -8.20
CA PRO A 20 -6.87 7.06 -9.59
C PRO A 20 -6.95 5.83 -10.51
N ASP A 21 -6.33 4.72 -10.14
CA ASP A 21 -6.45 3.43 -10.84
C ASP A 21 -7.74 2.67 -10.49
N GLY A 22 -8.56 3.23 -9.60
CA GLY A 22 -9.78 2.62 -9.09
C GLY A 22 -9.58 1.69 -7.90
N SER A 23 -8.34 1.49 -7.44
CA SER A 23 -8.06 0.74 -6.22
C SER A 23 -8.56 1.50 -4.99
N GLN A 24 -8.81 0.77 -3.92
CA GLN A 24 -9.31 1.32 -2.66
C GLN A 24 -8.31 1.07 -1.53
N LEU A 25 -8.20 2.04 -0.63
CA LEU A 25 -7.45 1.91 0.61
C LEU A 25 -8.35 2.32 1.77
N ASP A 26 -8.78 1.33 2.55
CA ASP A 26 -9.61 1.52 3.73
C ASP A 26 -8.72 1.72 4.96
N ALA A 27 -8.87 2.80 5.71
CA ALA A 27 -8.22 2.98 6.99
C ALA A 27 -9.19 2.68 8.13
N ALA A 28 -8.82 1.77 9.03
CA ALA A 28 -9.67 1.36 10.16
C ALA A 28 -9.30 2.04 11.49
N THR A 29 -8.09 2.59 11.60
CA THR A 29 -7.60 3.29 12.79
C THR A 29 -6.93 4.61 12.42
N ALA A 30 -6.70 5.45 13.43
CA ALA A 30 -6.04 6.73 13.23
C ALA A 30 -4.61 6.53 12.69
N GLY A 31 -4.21 7.39 11.76
CA GLY A 31 -2.94 7.26 11.06
C GLY A 31 -2.69 8.42 10.11
N ARG A 32 -1.55 8.39 9.44
CA ARG A 32 -1.17 9.40 8.45
C ARG A 32 -0.81 8.72 7.14
N LEU A 33 -1.39 9.19 6.05
CA LEU A 33 -1.08 8.73 4.69
C LEU A 33 -0.55 9.91 3.87
N ILE A 34 0.55 9.71 3.16
CA ILE A 34 1.16 10.71 2.30
C ILE A 34 1.24 10.15 0.88
N VAL A 35 0.79 10.92 -0.10
CA VAL A 35 0.94 10.55 -1.52
C VAL A 35 2.26 11.12 -2.03
N GLU A 36 3.33 10.35 -1.98
CA GLU A 36 4.65 10.82 -2.39
C GLU A 36 4.76 10.99 -3.91
N HIS A 37 4.16 10.05 -4.64
CA HIS A 37 4.17 10.06 -6.10
C HIS A 37 2.83 9.60 -6.65
N MET A 38 2.37 10.29 -7.70
CA MET A 38 1.21 9.91 -8.49
C MET A 38 1.41 10.47 -9.89
N GLY A 39 1.80 9.63 -10.84
CA GLY A 39 2.21 10.08 -12.16
C GLY A 39 2.47 8.94 -13.13
N PRO A 40 2.88 9.23 -14.37
CA PRO A 40 3.17 8.21 -15.36
C PRO A 40 4.31 7.29 -14.90
N SER A 41 4.16 5.99 -15.13
CA SER A 41 5.23 5.03 -14.87
C SER A 41 6.42 5.25 -15.80
N ALA A 42 7.64 5.23 -15.27
CA ALA A 42 8.85 5.43 -16.05
C ALA A 42 9.12 4.22 -16.96
N GLY A 43 8.60 4.27 -18.19
CA GLY A 43 8.89 3.29 -19.24
C GLY A 43 7.79 2.27 -19.56
N ALA A 44 6.57 2.45 -19.04
CA ALA A 44 5.41 1.63 -19.40
C ALA A 44 4.14 2.50 -19.54
N ASP A 45 3.21 2.10 -20.41
CA ASP A 45 1.86 2.65 -20.45
C ASP A 45 1.16 2.34 -19.12
N GLY A 46 1.16 3.30 -18.20
CA GLY A 46 0.69 3.05 -16.84
C GLY A 46 0.86 4.20 -15.86
N LEU A 47 0.28 4.04 -14.68
CA LEU A 47 0.31 5.00 -13.58
C LEU A 47 1.17 4.43 -12.45
N SER A 48 2.12 5.19 -11.92
CA SER A 48 2.84 4.86 -10.69
C SER A 48 2.24 5.63 -9.52
N ILE A 49 1.94 4.93 -8.44
CA ILE A 49 1.46 5.52 -7.19
C ILE A 49 2.36 5.07 -6.04
N VAL A 50 2.96 6.01 -5.32
CA VAL A 50 3.73 5.75 -4.11
C VAL A 50 3.03 6.40 -2.92
N LEU A 51 2.61 5.57 -1.97
CA LEU A 51 1.95 5.97 -0.74
C LEU A 51 2.88 5.72 0.43
N ARG A 52 3.02 6.67 1.35
CA ARG A 52 3.66 6.45 2.65
C ARG A 52 2.60 6.40 3.75
N ALA A 53 2.52 5.27 4.44
CA ALA A 53 1.65 5.07 5.58
C ALA A 53 2.47 5.14 6.88
N GLU A 54 2.06 6.04 7.79
CA GLU A 54 2.68 6.28 9.10
C GLU A 54 1.62 6.16 10.19
N GLY A 55 1.63 5.04 10.92
CA GLY A 55 0.64 4.75 11.94
C GLY A 55 -0.69 4.28 11.36
N GLY A 56 -1.41 3.47 12.14
CA GLY A 56 -2.74 2.99 11.79
C GLY A 56 -2.74 1.69 10.99
N SER A 57 -3.94 1.21 10.69
CA SER A 57 -4.24 -0.04 10.02
C SER A 57 -5.05 0.20 8.76
N PHE A 58 -4.59 -0.37 7.66
CA PHE A 58 -5.10 -0.14 6.33
C PHE A 58 -5.42 -1.46 5.63
N THR A 59 -6.45 -1.46 4.80
CA THR A 59 -6.80 -2.55 3.91
C THR A 59 -6.75 -2.04 2.48
N PHE A 60 -5.84 -2.59 1.69
CA PHE A 60 -5.77 -2.34 0.26
C PHE A 60 -6.68 -3.32 -0.47
N ARG A 61 -7.48 -2.80 -1.40
CA ARG A 61 -8.28 -3.59 -2.34
C ARG A 61 -7.97 -3.14 -3.76
N PRO A 62 -7.43 -4.03 -4.62
CA PRO A 62 -7.15 -3.68 -6.01
C PRO A 62 -8.45 -3.42 -6.77
N SER A 63 -8.39 -2.57 -7.79
CA SER A 63 -9.47 -2.42 -8.75
C SER A 63 -9.77 -3.76 -9.46
N HIS A 64 -11.01 -4.26 -9.36
CA HIS A 64 -11.44 -5.50 -10.04
C HIS A 64 -11.73 -5.31 -11.52
N THR A 65 -11.82 -4.07 -11.98
CA THR A 65 -11.85 -3.71 -13.39
C THR A 65 -10.42 -3.49 -13.84
N PRO A 66 -9.78 -4.45 -14.54
CA PRO A 66 -8.58 -4.12 -15.30
C PRO A 66 -9.01 -3.05 -16.30
N SER A 67 -8.75 -1.79 -16.01
CA SER A 67 -8.82 -0.78 -17.04
C SER A 67 -7.72 -1.16 -18.03
N PRO A 68 -8.05 -1.57 -19.26
CA PRO A 68 -7.04 -2.04 -20.21
C PRO A 68 -6.04 -0.93 -20.62
N ALA A 69 -6.27 0.31 -20.17
CA ALA A 69 -5.47 1.48 -20.51
C ALA A 69 -4.45 1.90 -19.43
N VAL A 70 -4.51 1.37 -18.19
CA VAL A 70 -3.60 1.82 -17.11
C VAL A 70 -3.23 0.65 -16.23
N GLY A 71 -2.11 -0.01 -16.55
CA GLY A 71 -1.42 -0.83 -15.55
C GLY A 71 -0.92 0.11 -14.47
N ALA A 72 -1.50 0.06 -13.27
CA ALA A 72 -1.03 0.87 -12.15
C ALA A 72 -0.01 0.08 -11.33
N ASP A 73 1.19 0.63 -11.17
CA ASP A 73 2.20 0.13 -10.23
C ASP A 73 2.03 0.88 -8.91
N ILE A 74 1.57 0.18 -7.89
CA ILE A 74 1.32 0.75 -6.56
C ILE A 74 2.41 0.27 -5.62
N THR A 75 3.05 1.20 -4.95
CA THR A 75 4.01 0.95 -3.88
C THR A 75 3.53 1.61 -2.59
N ILE A 76 3.49 0.84 -1.51
CA ILE A 76 3.18 1.34 -0.17
C ILE A 76 4.44 1.28 0.69
N LEU A 77 4.92 2.45 1.09
CA LEU A 77 6.02 2.64 2.00
C LEU A 77 5.50 2.73 3.42
N THR A 78 6.12 1.96 4.30
CA THR A 78 5.91 2.03 5.75
C THR A 78 7.27 2.30 6.41
N PRO A 79 7.32 2.69 7.68
CA PRO A 79 8.60 2.89 8.37
C PRO A 79 9.51 1.64 8.35
N ALA A 80 8.93 0.43 8.34
CA ALA A 80 9.68 -0.81 8.42
C ALA A 80 9.92 -1.51 7.07
N ALA A 81 9.03 -1.30 6.08
CA ALA A 81 9.04 -2.06 4.84
C ALA A 81 8.48 -1.29 3.65
N GLN A 82 8.89 -1.72 2.46
CA GLN A 82 8.19 -1.44 1.21
C GLN A 82 7.30 -2.62 0.87
N ILE A 83 6.03 -2.34 0.57
CA ILE A 83 5.03 -3.30 0.14
C ILE A 83 4.66 -2.97 -1.30
N ASP A 84 4.80 -3.95 -2.19
CA ASP A 84 4.30 -3.86 -3.56
C ASP A 84 3.03 -4.71 -3.66
N PRO A 85 1.83 -4.12 -3.47
CA PRO A 85 0.56 -4.77 -3.76
C PRO A 85 0.61 -5.55 -5.07
N ALA A 86 0.53 -6.87 -4.99
CA ALA A 86 0.03 -7.61 -6.14
C ALA A 86 -1.44 -7.21 -6.38
N GLN A 87 -2.05 -7.68 -7.48
CA GLN A 87 -3.48 -7.49 -7.78
C GLN A 87 -4.42 -8.26 -6.81
N SER A 88 -4.08 -8.31 -5.51
CA SER A 88 -4.81 -9.01 -4.45
C SER A 88 -5.05 -8.08 -3.26
N ALA A 89 -6.21 -8.20 -2.62
CA ALA A 89 -6.50 -7.47 -1.40
C ALA A 89 -5.64 -7.95 -0.21
N PHE A 90 -5.21 -7.03 0.64
CA PHE A 90 -4.47 -7.34 1.86
C PHE A 90 -4.64 -6.24 2.89
N SER A 91 -4.44 -6.58 4.17
CA SER A 91 -4.51 -5.63 5.27
C SER A 91 -3.16 -5.51 5.96
N PHE A 92 -2.68 -4.30 6.18
CA PHE A 92 -1.43 -4.02 6.86
C PHE A 92 -1.64 -3.02 8.01
N ALA A 93 -0.91 -3.21 9.11
CA ALA A 93 -0.87 -2.25 10.22
C ALA A 93 0.55 -1.75 10.41
N THR A 94 0.69 -0.44 10.60
CA THR A 94 1.97 0.21 10.88
C THR A 94 2.00 0.65 12.33
N ALA A 95 2.83 -0.02 13.13
CA ALA A 95 3.32 0.49 14.41
C ALA A 95 4.74 1.02 14.18
N SER A 96 5.27 1.88 15.06
CA SER A 96 6.49 2.68 14.86
C SER A 96 7.69 1.99 14.20
N THR A 97 7.83 0.67 14.28
CA THR A 97 8.83 -0.13 13.55
C THR A 97 8.31 -1.46 13.00
N THR A 98 7.01 -1.75 13.09
CA THR A 98 6.47 -3.08 12.78
C THR A 98 5.33 -3.00 11.79
N VAL A 99 5.36 -3.89 10.80
CA VAL A 99 4.32 -4.02 9.78
C VAL A 99 3.72 -5.41 9.87
N CYS A 100 2.49 -5.51 10.39
CA CYS A 100 1.74 -6.76 10.37
C CYS A 100 0.95 -6.83 9.08
N VAL A 101 1.03 -7.91 8.30
CA VAL A 101 0.25 -8.05 7.07
C VAL A 101 -0.53 -9.36 7.04
N SER A 102 -1.78 -9.29 6.60
CA SER A 102 -2.70 -10.42 6.49
C SER A 102 -3.42 -10.41 5.14
N GLY A 103 -3.54 -11.59 4.51
CA GLY A 103 -4.18 -11.74 3.20
C GLY A 103 -3.60 -12.88 2.36
N CYS A 104 -4.29 -13.23 1.26
CA CYS A 104 -3.78 -14.10 0.20
C CYS A 104 -3.10 -13.23 -0.85
N TRP A 105 -1.78 -13.23 -0.86
CA TRP A 105 -0.98 -12.26 -1.61
C TRP A 105 0.34 -12.91 -2.10
N LYS A 106 0.81 -12.43 -3.25
CA LYS A 106 2.04 -12.89 -3.94
C LYS A 106 3.08 -11.77 -3.89
N THR A 107 3.49 -11.36 -2.69
CA THR A 107 4.29 -10.14 -2.49
C THR A 107 5.79 -10.45 -2.50
N ARG A 108 6.57 -9.63 -3.22
CA ARG A 108 8.03 -9.58 -3.08
C ARG A 108 8.37 -8.46 -2.09
N MET A 109 8.40 -8.74 -0.79
CA MET A 109 8.90 -7.75 0.18
C MET A 109 10.40 -7.54 -0.01
N ARG A 110 10.81 -6.29 -0.30
CA ARG A 110 12.22 -5.90 -0.26
C ARG A 110 12.47 -5.18 1.07
N HIS A 111 13.15 -5.84 1.98
CA HIS A 111 13.73 -5.21 3.15
C HIS A 111 14.63 -4.05 2.73
N ARG A 112 14.57 -2.94 3.49
CA ARG A 112 15.58 -1.87 3.36
C ARG A 112 16.95 -2.30 3.89
N LEU A 113 17.04 -3.46 4.57
CA LEU A 113 18.25 -4.16 5.00
C LEU A 113 18.05 -5.69 4.85
N SER A 114 18.65 -6.29 3.83
CA SER A 114 18.81 -7.74 3.59
C SER A 114 17.61 -8.52 3.02
N SER A 115 17.82 -9.06 1.83
CA SER A 115 16.93 -9.89 1.02
C SER A 115 16.45 -11.17 1.71
N LYS A 116 15.16 -11.27 2.02
CA LYS A 116 14.48 -12.56 2.22
C LYS A 116 13.08 -12.55 1.60
N THR A 117 12.88 -13.41 0.62
CA THR A 117 11.57 -13.75 0.03
C THR A 117 10.86 -14.76 0.92
N SER A 118 9.67 -14.44 1.44
CA SER A 118 8.82 -15.38 2.20
C SER A 118 7.52 -15.65 1.44
N SER A 119 7.18 -16.93 1.29
CA SER A 119 6.00 -17.44 0.59
C SER A 119 4.86 -17.75 1.58
N ALA A 120 3.66 -17.30 1.21
CA ALA A 120 2.31 -17.57 1.72
C ALA A 120 2.11 -18.46 2.96
N SER A 121 1.58 -17.85 4.03
CA SER A 121 0.76 -18.44 5.10
C SER A 121 0.56 -17.36 6.18
N SER A 122 -0.55 -16.60 6.18
CA SER A 122 -0.91 -15.59 7.22
C SER A 122 0.30 -15.05 8.02
N ASN A 123 1.26 -14.45 7.30
CA ASN A 123 2.58 -14.19 7.86
C ASN A 123 2.56 -12.80 8.49
N CYS A 124 2.28 -12.73 9.80
CA CYS A 124 2.75 -11.61 10.61
C CYS A 124 4.29 -11.60 10.54
N ALA A 125 4.86 -10.86 9.60
CA ALA A 125 6.28 -10.63 9.57
C ALA A 125 6.59 -9.55 10.62
N ILE A 126 7.01 -9.97 11.81
CA ILE A 126 7.57 -9.05 12.80
C ILE A 126 8.95 -8.63 12.28
N LEU A 127 9.04 -7.37 11.87
CA LEU A 127 10.29 -6.72 11.50
C LEU A 127 10.76 -5.95 12.74
N VAL A 128 11.85 -6.40 13.36
CA VAL A 128 12.57 -5.71 14.44
C VAL A 128 13.78 -5.01 13.85
#